data_AF-A0A9D7RD47-F1
#
_entry.id   AF-A0A9D7RD47-F1
#
_cell.length_a   1.000
_cell.length_b   1.000
_cell.length_c   1.000
_cell.angle_alpha   90.00
_cell.angle_beta   90.00
_cell.angle_gamma   90.00
#
_symmetry.space_group_name_H-M   'P 1'
#
loop_
_entity.id
_entity.type
_entity.pdbx_description
1 polymer ?
#
loop_
_entity_poly.entity_id
_entity_poly.type
_entity_poly.pdbx_seq_one_letter_code
_entity_poly.pdbx_strand_id
1 'polypeptide(L)'
;MKKGILLATFLISIWWVSIGLIDAEGIPPDGKKLALKYCQSCHLFTEPALLDKKTWMNSVLPNMGMRLGIKNTATPLQERAQEEEKILKAWNISL
;
A
#
# COMPACT_ATOMS: atom_id res chain seq x y z
N MET A 1 -2.99 34.77 43.33
CA MET A 1 -1.75 34.30 42.65
C MET A 1 -1.71 32.77 42.38
N LYS A 2 -2.31 31.91 43.21
CA LYS A 2 -2.27 30.44 43.02
C LYS A 2 -3.23 29.87 41.94
N LYS A 3 -4.34 30.57 41.65
CA LYS A 3 -5.36 30.15 40.66
C LYS A 3 -4.88 30.25 39.20
N GLY A 4 -4.00 31.21 38.89
CA GLY A 4 -3.44 31.39 37.54
C GLY A 4 -2.41 30.31 37.17
N ILE A 5 -1.67 29.80 38.16
CA ILE A 5 -0.70 28.72 37.97
C ILE A 5 -1.42 27.39 37.66
N LEU A 6 -2.53 27.11 38.36
CA LEU A 6 -3.34 25.90 38.12
C LEU A 6 -3.95 25.87 36.71
N LEU A 7 -4.41 27.03 36.21
CA LEU A 7 -4.94 27.17 34.85
C LEU A 7 -3.84 26.98 33.79
N ALA A 8 -2.66 27.55 34.02
CA ALA A 8 -1.52 27.39 33.12
C ALA A 8 -1.08 25.92 33.02
N THR A 9 -1.03 25.18 34.14
CA THR A 9 -0.69 23.75 34.12
C THR A 9 -1.72 22.89 33.39
N PHE A 10 -3.00 23.25 33.50
CA PHE A 10 -4.08 22.54 32.81
C PHE A 10 -3.97 22.74 31.29
N LEU A 11 -3.74 23.97 30.84
CA LEU A 11 -3.56 24.28 29.41
C LEU A 11 -2.31 23.63 28.82
N ILE A 12 -1.20 23.59 29.56
CA ILE A 12 0.05 22.93 29.12
C ILE A 12 -0.16 21.41 29.00
N SER A 13 -0.91 20.79 29.92
CA SER A 13 -1.23 19.36 29.85
C SER A 13 -2.12 19.02 28.64
N ILE A 14 -3.09 19.89 28.32
CA ILE A 14 -3.94 19.74 27.14
C ILE A 14 -3.12 19.88 25.85
N TRP A 15 -2.19 20.83 25.81
CA TRP A 15 -1.28 21.00 24.67
C TRP A 15 -0.35 19.80 24.46
N TRP A 16 0.17 19.21 25.55
CA TRP A 16 1.03 18.02 25.49
C TRP A 16 0.28 16.77 25.02
N VAL A 17 -1.00 16.62 25.41
CA VAL A 17 -1.87 15.53 24.92
C VAL A 17 -2.18 15.70 23.43
N SER A 18 -2.42 16.92 22.95
CA SER A 18 -2.67 17.18 21.52
C SER A 18 -1.44 16.90 20.64
N ILE A 19 -0.23 17.10 21.13
CA ILE A 19 1.02 16.79 20.39
C ILE A 19 1.21 15.26 20.23
N GLY A 20 0.71 14.45 21.16
CA GLY A 20 0.82 12.98 21.11
C GLY A 20 -0.16 12.28 20.15
N LEU A 21 -1.14 13.01 19.60
CA LEU A 21 -2.14 12.52 18.64
C LEU A 21 -1.83 12.94 17.19
N ILE A 22 -0.61 13.41 16.91
CA ILE A 22 -0.14 13.59 15.54
C ILE A 22 0.15 12.18 15.00
N ASP A 23 -0.88 11.56 14.43
CA ASP A 23 -0.74 10.33 13.66
C ASP A 23 0.37 10.52 12.62
N ALA A 24 1.13 9.45 12.37
CA ALA A 24 2.18 9.40 11.37
C ALA A 24 1.61 9.45 9.93
N GLU A 25 0.78 10.44 9.64
CA GLU A 25 0.32 10.80 8.31
C GLU A 25 1.54 11.26 7.51
N GLY A 26 2.14 10.34 6.77
CA GLY A 26 3.15 10.66 5.76
C GLY A 26 4.48 9.95 5.88
N ILE A 27 4.66 8.96 6.76
CA ILE A 27 5.79 8.03 6.61
C ILE A 27 5.35 6.94 5.63
N PRO A 28 5.76 6.98 4.35
CA PRO A 28 5.48 5.89 3.45
C PRO A 28 6.06 4.61 4.06
N PRO A 29 5.25 3.53 4.16
CA PRO A 29 5.72 2.28 4.72
C PRO A 29 6.96 1.82 3.96
N ASP A 30 7.98 1.35 4.68
CA ASP A 30 9.21 0.85 4.07
C ASP A 30 8.89 -0.22 3.03
N GLY A 31 9.19 0.11 1.76
CA GLY A 31 8.89 -0.74 0.62
C GLY A 31 9.55 -2.11 0.72
N LYS A 32 10.74 -2.21 1.34
CA LYS A 32 11.42 -3.50 1.57
C LYS A 32 10.63 -4.35 2.56
N LYS A 33 10.18 -3.77 3.67
CA LYS A 33 9.36 -4.46 4.68
C LYS A 33 8.05 -4.95 4.08
N LEU A 34 7.38 -4.13 3.26
CA LEU A 34 6.16 -4.54 2.56
C LEU A 34 6.40 -5.65 1.54
N ALA A 35 7.47 -5.53 0.74
CA ALA A 35 7.81 -6.54 -0.25
C ALA A 35 8.11 -7.89 0.40
N LEU A 36 8.87 -7.91 1.50
CA LEU A 36 9.09 -9.13 2.28
C LEU A 36 7.78 -9.69 2.84
N LYS A 37 6.88 -8.84 3.35
CA LYS A 37 5.59 -9.30 3.89
C LYS A 37 4.70 -9.95 2.81
N TYR A 38 4.56 -9.31 1.65
CA TYR A 38 3.57 -9.72 0.64
C TYR A 38 4.15 -10.60 -0.46
N CYS A 39 5.30 -10.26 -1.03
CA CYS A 39 5.84 -10.97 -2.20
C CYS A 39 6.35 -12.38 -1.86
N GLN A 40 6.75 -12.64 -0.60
CA GLN A 40 7.21 -13.98 -0.18
C GLN A 40 6.09 -14.89 0.33
N SER A 41 4.85 -14.38 0.40
CA SER A 41 3.73 -15.11 1.01
C SER A 41 3.25 -16.31 0.19
N CYS A 42 3.48 -16.29 -1.14
CA CYS A 42 3.02 -17.34 -2.05
C CYS A 42 4.16 -18.14 -2.68
N HIS A 43 5.37 -17.57 -2.79
CA HIS A 43 6.56 -18.21 -3.38
C HIS A 43 7.83 -17.57 -2.80
N LEU A 44 9.01 -18.07 -3.17
CA LEU A 44 10.28 -17.50 -2.74
C LEU A 44 10.38 -16.00 -3.10
N PHE A 45 10.97 -15.22 -2.21
CA PHE A 45 11.19 -13.78 -2.43
C PHE A 45 12.17 -13.56 -3.59
N THR A 46 11.79 -12.70 -4.54
CA THR A 46 12.60 -12.33 -5.69
C THR A 46 13.31 -11.00 -5.44
N GLU A 47 14.63 -10.95 -5.65
CA GLU A 47 15.43 -9.74 -5.47
C GLU A 47 14.98 -8.63 -6.44
N PRO A 48 14.63 -7.42 -5.96
CA PRO A 48 14.14 -6.33 -6.82
C PRO A 48 15.10 -5.91 -7.94
N ALA A 49 16.41 -6.05 -7.73
CA ALA A 49 17.45 -5.69 -8.69
C ALA A 49 17.48 -6.56 -9.96
N LEU A 50 16.76 -7.69 -9.98
CA LEU A 50 16.71 -8.59 -11.13
C LEU A 50 15.94 -8.01 -12.32
N LEU A 51 15.09 -7.00 -12.09
CA LEU A 51 14.31 -6.33 -13.11
C LEU A 51 14.45 -4.82 -12.98
N ASP A 52 14.35 -4.11 -14.10
CA ASP A 52 14.38 -2.66 -14.12
C ASP A 52 13.06 -2.04 -13.62
N LYS A 53 13.13 -0.77 -13.22
CA LYS A 53 11.98 -0.04 -12.65
C LYS A 53 10.78 0.03 -13.60
N LYS A 54 11.00 0.15 -14.91
CA LYS A 54 9.92 0.23 -15.90
C LYS A 54 9.17 -1.11 -15.96
N THR A 55 9.90 -2.23 -15.89
CA THR A 55 9.30 -3.57 -15.83
C THR A 55 8.49 -3.79 -14.55
N TRP A 56 9.01 -3.36 -13.38
CA TRP A 56 8.26 -3.41 -12.13
C TRP A 56 6.95 -2.61 -12.19
N MET A 57 7.03 -1.35 -12.62
CA MET A 57 5.88 -0.43 -12.63
C MET A 57 4.80 -0.83 -13.64
N ASN A 58 5.19 -1.28 -14.84
CA ASN A 58 4.25 -1.51 -15.93
C ASN A 58 3.79 -2.97 -16.07
N SER A 59 4.45 -3.90 -15.38
CA SER A 59 4.13 -5.33 -15.48
C SER A 59 3.97 -5.97 -14.11
N VAL A 60 5.03 -6.12 -13.34
CA VAL A 60 5.00 -6.99 -12.15
C VAL A 60 4.03 -6.47 -11.08
N LEU A 61 4.13 -5.18 -10.70
CA LEU A 61 3.26 -4.62 -9.65
C LEU A 61 1.78 -4.59 -10.05
N PRO A 62 1.39 -4.16 -11.28
CA PRO A 62 -0.01 -4.26 -11.70
C PRO A 62 -0.56 -5.69 -11.68
N ASN A 63 0.20 -6.67 -12.20
CA ASN A 63 -0.25 -8.07 -12.23
C ASN A 63 -0.36 -8.67 -10.82
N MET A 64 0.58 -8.36 -9.91
CA MET A 64 0.51 -8.82 -8.51
C MET A 64 -0.58 -8.09 -7.72
N GLY A 65 -0.79 -6.79 -7.97
CA GLY A 65 -1.86 -6.01 -7.36
C GLY A 65 -3.22 -6.67 -7.55
N MET A 66 -3.53 -7.15 -8.76
CA MET A 66 -4.78 -7.87 -9.02
C MET A 66 -4.93 -9.14 -8.19
N ARG A 67 -3.85 -9.94 -8.06
CA ARG A 67 -3.85 -11.18 -7.25
C ARG A 67 -4.03 -10.91 -5.76
N LEU A 68 -3.66 -9.71 -5.31
CA LEU A 68 -3.86 -9.23 -3.94
C LEU A 68 -5.15 -8.43 -3.76
N GLY A 69 -6.02 -8.36 -4.79
CA GLY A 69 -7.29 -7.62 -4.73
C GLY A 69 -7.16 -6.10 -4.81
N ILE A 70 -5.99 -5.58 -5.16
CA ILE A 70 -5.74 -4.14 -5.35
C ILE A 70 -6.24 -3.75 -6.75
N LYS A 71 -7.25 -2.88 -6.80
CA LYS A 71 -7.82 -2.36 -8.05
C LYS A 71 -7.11 -1.06 -8.43
N ASN A 72 -6.45 -1.03 -9.58
CA ASN A 72 -5.79 0.17 -10.11
C ASN A 72 -6.76 0.93 -11.02
N THR A 73 -6.87 2.26 -10.88
CA THR A 73 -7.72 3.12 -11.71
C THR A 73 -7.09 3.57 -13.04
N ALA A 74 -5.80 3.29 -13.24
CA ALA A 74 -5.08 3.61 -14.48
C ALA A 74 -4.71 2.30 -15.20
N THR A 75 -5.47 1.93 -16.24
CA THR A 75 -5.23 0.68 -16.97
C THR A 75 -5.04 0.91 -18.47
N PRO A 76 -3.79 0.78 -18.97
CA PRO A 76 -3.48 0.20 -20.28
C PRO A 76 -3.78 -1.32 -20.35
N LEU A 77 -4.25 -1.91 -19.25
CA LEU A 77 -4.45 -3.36 -19.06
C LEU A 77 -5.87 -3.84 -19.37
N GLN A 78 -6.79 -2.97 -19.82
CA GLN A 78 -8.09 -3.45 -20.31
C GLN A 78 -7.93 -4.42 -21.48
N GLU A 79 -6.94 -4.22 -22.37
CA GLU A 79 -6.68 -5.14 -23.49
C GLU A 79 -6.21 -6.54 -23.04
N ARG A 80 -5.31 -6.63 -22.05
CA ARG A 80 -4.87 -7.94 -21.53
C ARG A 80 -5.99 -8.62 -20.75
N ALA A 81 -6.70 -7.87 -19.91
CA ALA A 81 -7.83 -8.41 -19.16
C ALA A 81 -8.93 -8.90 -20.11
N GLN A 82 -9.18 -8.21 -21.23
CA GLN A 82 -10.11 -8.67 -22.26
C GLN A 82 -9.64 -9.95 -22.95
N GLU A 83 -8.35 -10.07 -23.26
CA GLU A 83 -7.80 -11.29 -23.85
C GLU A 83 -7.82 -12.47 -22.86
N GLU A 84 -7.44 -12.21 -21.60
CA GLU A 84 -7.54 -13.18 -20.51
C GLU A 84 -9.00 -13.58 -20.27
N GLU A 85 -9.95 -12.63 -20.30
CA GLU A 85 -11.38 -12.89 -20.16
C GLU A 85 -11.93 -13.73 -21.33
N LYS A 86 -11.49 -13.46 -22.56
CA LYS A 86 -11.84 -14.28 -23.73
C LYS A 86 -11.35 -15.71 -23.55
N ILE A 87 -10.10 -15.89 -23.11
CA ILE A 87 -9.56 -17.21 -22.80
C ILE A 87 -10.41 -17.84 -21.69
N LEU A 88 -10.59 -17.20 -20.54
CA LEU A 88 -11.35 -17.77 -19.42
C LEU A 88 -12.80 -18.14 -19.80
N LYS A 89 -13.47 -17.31 -20.61
CA LYS A 89 -14.79 -17.61 -21.19
C LYS A 89 -14.75 -18.80 -22.15
N ALA A 90 -13.76 -18.86 -23.04
CA ALA A 90 -13.57 -19.99 -23.96
C ALA A 90 -13.30 -21.31 -23.22
N TRP A 91 -12.71 -21.24 -22.03
CA TRP A 91 -12.45 -22.37 -21.16
C TRP A 91 -13.57 -22.65 -20.14
N ASN A 92 -14.74 -21.98 -20.24
CA ASN A 92 -15.88 -22.14 -19.33
C ASN A 92 -15.55 -21.88 -17.84
N ILE A 93 -14.51 -21.09 -17.57
CA ILE A 93 -14.11 -20.69 -16.22
C ILE A 93 -14.86 -19.40 -15.88
N SER A 94 -15.81 -19.48 -14.96
CA SER A 94 -16.53 -18.31 -14.44
C SER A 94 -15.61 -17.51 -13.49
N LEU A 95 -15.34 -16.26 -13.84
CA LEU A 95 -14.77 -15.23 -12.95
C LEU A 95 -15.87 -14.60 -12.08
#